data_AF-A0A2M7VJG3-F1
#
_entry.id   AF-A0A2M7VJG3-F1
#
_cell.length_a   1.000
_cell.length_b   1.000
_cell.length_c   1.000
_cell.angle_alpha   90.00
_cell.angle_beta   90.00
_cell.angle_gamma   90.00
#
_symmetry.space_group_name_H-M   'P 1'
#
loop_
_entity.id
_entity.type
_entity.pdbx_description
1 polymer ?
#
loop_
_entity_poly.entity_id
_entity_poly.type
_entity_poly.pdbx_seq_one_letter_code
_entity_poly.pdbx_strand_id
1 'polypeptide(L)'
;MKEYRLQKRGGTGIKVARITEKTGKIVFSKVVGEEEKDLLVISKKGQVIRAPLSSISIIGRASSGVRVMRLTKGDKVASAICL
;
A
#
# COMPACT_ATOMS: atom_id res chain seq x y z
N MET A 1 2.50 -3.37 14.13
CA MET A 1 2.12 -2.12 14.85
C MET A 1 3.26 -1.44 15.62
N LYS A 2 4.32 -2.14 16.05
CA LYS A 2 5.40 -1.57 16.88
C LYS A 2 6.10 -0.32 16.30
N GLU A 3 6.11 -0.17 14.97
CA GLU A 3 6.73 1.01 14.34
C GLU A 3 5.91 2.30 14.47
N TYR A 4 4.62 2.23 14.80
CA TYR A 4 3.79 3.43 14.98
C TYR A 4 3.81 3.82 16.46
N ARG A 5 4.56 4.88 16.79
CA ARG A 5 4.53 5.46 18.13
C ARG A 5 3.15 6.06 18.43
N LEU A 6 2.75 6.05 19.69
CA LEU A 6 1.57 6.79 20.11
C LEU A 6 1.80 8.30 19.92
N GLN A 7 0.77 8.99 19.44
CA GLN A 7 0.78 10.44 19.28
C GLN A 7 -0.52 11.01 19.84
N LYS A 8 -0.44 12.20 20.44
CA LYS A 8 -1.61 12.95 20.89
C LYS A 8 -2.45 13.41 19.68
N ARG A 9 -3.75 13.55 19.91
CA ARG A 9 -4.71 14.11 18.95
C ARG A 9 -4.32 15.54 18.54
N GLY A 10 -4.52 15.88 17.27
CA GLY A 10 -4.25 17.23 16.73
C GLY A 10 -2.82 17.48 16.25
N GLY A 11 -1.93 16.49 16.31
CA GLY A 11 -0.60 16.60 15.70
C GLY A 11 -0.62 16.31 14.19
N THR A 12 0.52 16.56 13.52
CA THR A 12 0.70 16.37 12.07
C THR A 12 0.75 14.91 11.64
N GLY A 13 0.91 13.99 12.59
CA GLY A 13 0.89 12.55 12.36
C GLY A 13 2.29 11.98 12.17
N ILE A 14 2.33 10.71 11.73
CA ILE A 14 3.56 9.94 11.57
C ILE A 14 3.67 9.52 10.10
N LYS A 15 4.84 9.71 9.50
CA LYS A 15 5.09 9.34 8.10
C LYS A 15 4.92 7.83 7.89
N VAL A 16 4.02 7.44 7.00
CA VAL A 16 3.69 6.03 6.70
C VAL A 16 4.48 5.42 5.53
N ALA A 17 4.94 6.27 4.60
CA ALA A 17 5.71 5.86 3.43
C ALA A 17 6.60 7.01 2.93
N ARG A 18 7.69 6.68 2.23
CA ARG A 18 8.45 7.66 1.43
C ARG A 18 7.77 7.82 0.07
N ILE A 19 7.05 8.93 -0.10
CA ILE A 19 6.42 9.30 -1.36
C ILE A 19 7.42 10.03 -2.26
N THR A 20 7.49 9.58 -3.51
CA THR A 20 8.28 10.17 -4.60
C THR A 20 7.40 10.31 -5.83
N GLU A 21 7.88 11.02 -6.85
CA GLU A 21 7.18 11.12 -8.14
C GLU A 21 6.94 9.76 -8.78
N LYS A 22 7.87 8.81 -8.59
CA LYS A 22 7.78 7.44 -9.10
C LYS A 22 6.71 6.60 -8.39
N THR A 23 6.53 6.77 -7.09
CA THR A 23 5.53 6.00 -6.31
C THR A 23 4.13 6.60 -6.44
N GLY A 24 4.03 7.92 -6.60
CA GLY A 24 2.76 8.63 -6.56
C GLY A 24 2.14 8.68 -5.16
N LYS A 25 0.91 9.22 -5.09
CA LYS A 25 0.14 9.35 -3.84
C LYS A 25 -0.33 7.98 -3.33
N ILE A 26 -0.58 7.89 -2.02
CA ILE A 26 -1.19 6.71 -1.40
C ILE A 26 -2.65 6.61 -1.85
N VAL A 27 -3.04 5.44 -2.32
CA VAL A 27 -4.41 5.16 -2.81
C VAL A 27 -5.22 4.34 -1.79
N PHE A 28 -4.54 3.46 -1.05
CA PHE A 28 -5.18 2.52 -0.13
C PHE A 28 -4.28 2.24 1.07
N SER A 29 -4.91 2.05 2.23
CA SER A 29 -4.27 1.56 3.44
C SER A 29 -5.28 0.78 4.25
N LYS A 30 -4.90 -0.42 4.71
CA LYS A 30 -5.73 -1.27 5.57
C LYS A 30 -4.84 -1.92 6.62
N VAL A 31 -5.36 -2.04 7.84
CA VAL A 31 -4.78 -2.94 8.85
C VAL A 31 -5.22 -4.35 8.48
N VAL A 32 -4.25 -5.24 8.30
CA VAL A 32 -4.47 -6.62 7.84
C VAL A 32 -4.29 -7.55 9.04
N GLY A 33 -5.26 -8.46 9.23
CA GLY A 33 -5.24 -9.50 10.25
C GLY A 33 -4.82 -10.85 9.67
N GLU A 34 -5.15 -11.93 10.38
CA GLU A 34 -4.84 -13.29 9.95
C GLU A 34 -5.87 -13.86 8.96
N GLU A 35 -7.07 -13.27 8.88
CA GLU A 35 -8.15 -13.74 8.02
C GLU A 35 -7.88 -13.41 6.55
N GLU A 36 -7.30 -12.25 6.26
CA GLU A 36 -6.99 -11.86 4.89
C GLU A 36 -5.71 -12.55 4.39
N LYS A 37 -5.81 -13.12 3.19
CA LYS A 37 -4.72 -13.87 2.54
C LYS A 37 -4.24 -13.22 1.27
N ASP A 38 -5.09 -12.41 0.64
CA ASP A 38 -4.83 -11.86 -0.68
C ASP A 38 -5.03 -10.34 -0.75
N LEU A 39 -4.23 -9.71 -1.59
CA LEU A 39 -4.41 -8.33 -2.01
C LEU A 39 -4.88 -8.32 -3.47
N LEU A 40 -6.04 -7.73 -3.73
CA LEU A 40 -6.43 -7.32 -5.08
C LEU A 40 -6.10 -5.86 -5.31
N VAL A 41 -5.49 -5.56 -6.46
CA VAL A 41 -5.18 -4.21 -6.91
C VAL A 41 -5.82 -3.96 -8.25
N ILE A 42 -6.56 -2.86 -8.35
CA ILE A 42 -7.33 -2.47 -9.52
C ILE A 42 -6.76 -1.16 -10.07
N SER A 43 -6.43 -1.16 -11.35
CA SER A 43 -5.96 0.03 -12.07
C SER A 43 -7.12 0.85 -12.67
N LYS A 44 -6.83 2.09 -13.07
CA LYS A 44 -7.82 2.96 -13.73
C LYS A 44 -8.21 2.46 -15.12
N LYS A 45 -7.34 1.72 -15.80
CA LYS A 45 -7.61 1.15 -17.14
C LYS A 45 -8.10 -0.30 -17.08
N GLY A 46 -8.51 -0.80 -15.91
CA GLY A 46 -9.18 -2.11 -15.78
C GLY A 46 -8.25 -3.32 -15.65
N GLN A 47 -6.93 -3.14 -15.60
CA GLN A 47 -6.02 -4.22 -15.17
C GLN A 47 -6.28 -4.53 -13.69
N VAL A 48 -6.40 -5.81 -13.37
CA VAL A 48 -6.56 -6.33 -12.01
C VAL A 48 -5.47 -7.37 -11.75
N ILE A 49 -4.84 -7.31 -10.58
CA ILE A 49 -3.96 -8.37 -10.09
C ILE A 49 -4.44 -8.86 -8.73
N ARG A 50 -4.20 -10.14 -8.46
CA ARG A 50 -4.31 -10.75 -7.13
C ARG A 50 -2.92 -11.22 -6.72
N ALA A 51 -2.48 -10.82 -5.54
CA ALA A 51 -1.19 -11.22 -4.98
C ALA A 51 -1.39 -11.76 -3.56
N PRO A 52 -0.83 -12.94 -3.21
CA PRO A 52 -0.84 -13.40 -1.82
C PRO A 52 -0.14 -12.39 -0.92
N LEU A 53 -0.74 -12.03 0.21
CA LEU A 53 -0.15 -11.11 1.18
C LEU A 53 1.21 -11.61 1.69
N SER A 54 1.36 -12.93 1.83
CA SER A 54 2.61 -13.59 2.21
C SER A 54 3.77 -13.37 1.22
N SER A 55 3.47 -12.99 -0.03
CA SER A 55 4.50 -12.70 -1.04
C SER A 55 5.02 -11.25 -0.99
N ILE A 56 4.37 -10.37 -0.23
CA ILE A 56 4.70 -8.95 -0.15
C ILE A 56 5.69 -8.73 1.00
N SER A 57 6.83 -8.11 0.70
CA SER A 57 7.88 -7.88 1.70
C SER A 57 7.41 -6.98 2.84
N ILE A 58 7.68 -7.41 4.08
CA ILE A 58 7.49 -6.59 5.28
C ILE A 58 8.71 -5.67 5.42
N ILE A 59 8.48 -4.37 5.30
CA ILE A 59 9.53 -3.35 5.36
C ILE A 59 9.10 -2.18 6.26
N GLY A 60 10.09 -1.44 6.77
CA GLY A 60 9.82 -0.31 7.66
C GLY A 60 9.08 0.85 6.99
N ARG A 61 8.39 1.66 7.80
CA ARG A 61 7.51 2.76 7.34
C ARG A 61 8.21 3.83 6.49
N ALA A 62 9.49 4.11 6.74
CA ALA A 62 10.22 5.19 6.04
C ALA A 62 10.81 4.77 4.68
N SER A 63 10.30 3.67 4.09
CA SER A 63 10.73 3.11 2.81
C SER A 63 9.80 3.48 1.66
N SER A 64 10.23 3.20 0.42
CA SER A 64 9.46 3.48 -0.80
C SER A 64 8.53 2.33 -1.23
N GLY A 65 8.49 1.21 -0.51
CA GLY A 65 7.71 0.05 -0.91
C GLY A 65 8.41 -0.89 -1.90
N VAL A 66 7.70 -1.97 -2.21
CA VAL A 66 8.00 -2.89 -3.33
C VAL A 66 6.93 -2.74 -4.40
N ARG A 67 7.25 -3.12 -5.64
CA ARG A 67 6.28 -3.09 -6.75
C ARG A 67 5.44 -4.37 -6.72
N VAL A 68 4.14 -4.22 -6.45
CA VAL A 68 3.17 -5.34 -6.51
C VAL A 68 2.62 -5.53 -7.93
N MET A 69 2.40 -4.44 -8.67
CA MET A 69 1.78 -4.44 -10.00
C MET A 69 2.66 -3.70 -11.02
N ARG A 70 2.83 -4.28 -12.22
CA ARG A 70 3.43 -3.58 -13.36
C ARG A 70 2.30 -2.97 -14.21
N LEU A 71 2.13 -1.67 -14.08
CA LEU A 71 1.13 -0.90 -14.82
C LEU A 71 1.57 -0.63 -16.27
N THR A 72 0.60 -0.52 -17.16
CA THR A 72 0.81 -0.05 -18.53
C THR A 72 1.12 1.45 -18.56
N LYS A 73 1.68 1.94 -19.67
CA LYS A 73 2.05 3.36 -19.79
C LYS A 73 0.84 4.28 -19.58
N GLY A 74 1.00 5.25 -18.67
CA GLY A 74 -0.03 6.22 -18.32
C GLY A 74 -1.16 5.68 -17.43
N ASP A 75 -1.08 4.43 -16.98
CA ASP A 75 -2.04 3.86 -16.04
C ASP A 75 -1.62 4.11 -14.57
N LYS A 76 -2.60 4.05 -13.66
CA LYS A 76 -2.41 4.26 -12.23
C LYS A 76 -3.31 3.31 -11.44
N VAL A 77 -2.89 2.96 -10.23
CA VAL A 77 -3.77 2.26 -9.28
C VAL A 77 -4.97 3.14 -8.95
N ALA A 78 -6.16 2.55 -9.02
CA ALA A 78 -7.43 3.20 -8.68
C ALA A 78 -7.91 2.78 -7.29
N SER A 79 -7.79 1.50 -6.95
CA SER A 79 -8.24 0.95 -5.68
C SER A 79 -7.50 -0.36 -5.35
N ALA A 80 -7.60 -0.78 -4.09
CA ALA A 80 -7.16 -2.08 -3.64
C ALA A 80 -8.09 -2.60 -2.52
N ILE A 81 -8.11 -3.91 -2.33
CA ILE A 81 -8.85 -4.57 -1.25
C ILE A 81 -8.07 -5.80 -0.78
N CYS A 82 -8.02 -6.01 0.54
CA CYS A 82 -7.53 -7.26 1.10
C CYS A 82 -8.70 -8.20 1.34
N LEU A 83 -8.60 -9.41 0.79
CA LEU A 83 -9.55 -10.52 0.97
C LEU A 83 -8.99 -11.55 1.92
#